data_AF-A0A7C1ELA1-F1
#
_entry.id   AF-A0A7C1ELA1-F1
#
_cell.length_a   1.000
_cell.length_b   1.000
_cell.length_c   1.000
_cell.angle_alpha   90.00
_cell.angle_beta   90.00
_cell.angle_gamma   90.00
#
_symmetry.space_group_name_H-M   'P 1'
#
loop_
_entity.id
_entity.type
_entity.pdbx_description
1 polymer ?
#
loop_
_entity_poly.entity_id
_entity_poly.type
_entity_poly.pdbx_seq_one_letter_code
_entity_poly.pdbx_strand_id
1 'polypeptide(L)' 'MGENPYLSGDELIMSAELKLKEIVTNTEKVAREIRELIPHIHDYDLQRLLKKVDADLSDALHDLAIAVRLSEKKTA' A
#
# COMPACT_ATOMS: atom_id res chain seq x y z
N MET A 1 36.61 -18.35 -1.30
CA MET A 1 35.94 -17.08 -1.67
C MET A 1 34.51 -17.22 -1.20
N GLY A 2 34.21 -16.71 -0.01
CA GLY A 2 32.86 -16.74 0.54
C GLY A 2 32.15 -15.47 0.08
N GLU A 3 31.13 -15.62 -0.75
CA GLU A 3 30.23 -14.52 -1.10
C GLU A 3 29.60 -14.01 0.19
N ASN A 4 29.70 -12.71 0.41
CA ASN A 4 29.13 -12.03 1.56
C ASN A 4 27.60 -12.17 1.53
N PRO A 5 26.95 -12.84 2.50
CA PRO A 5 25.51 -13.10 2.47
C PRO A 5 24.67 -11.87 2.85
N TYR A 6 25.32 -10.75 3.18
CA TYR A 6 24.65 -9.51 3.54
C TYR A 6 24.47 -8.65 2.29
N LEU A 7 23.21 -8.45 1.91
CA LEU A 7 22.80 -7.41 0.97
C LEU A 7 23.42 -6.09 1.42
N SER A 8 24.05 -5.38 0.48
CA SER A 8 24.54 -4.03 0.70
C SER A 8 23.39 -3.11 1.13
N GLY A 9 23.71 -2.00 1.81
CA GLY A 9 22.70 -1.02 2.26
C GLY A 9 21.78 -0.56 1.12
N ASP A 10 22.33 -0.45 -0.09
CA ASP A 10 21.59 -0.02 -1.28
C ASP A 10 20.64 -1.12 -1.80
N GLU A 11 21.03 -2.40 -1.73
CA GLU A 11 20.16 -3.53 -2.08
C GLU A 11 19.01 -3.71 -1.08
N LEU A 12 19.23 -3.43 0.20
CA LEU A 12 18.17 -3.41 1.22
C LEU A 12 17.16 -2.29 0.97
N ILE A 13 17.63 -1.11 0.56
CA ILE A 13 16.78 0.03 0.22
C ILE A 13 15.93 -0.28 -1.02
N MET A 14 16.54 -0.78 -2.10
CA MET A 14 15.80 -1.21 -3.30
C MET A 14 14.75 -2.29 -3.00
N SER A 15 15.08 -3.26 -2.15
CA SER A 15 14.13 -4.31 -1.73
C SER A 15 12.96 -3.74 -0.95
N ALA A 16 13.20 -2.76 -0.08
CA ALA A 16 12.15 -2.09 0.69
C ALA A 16 11.23 -1.26 -0.21
N GLU A 17 11.77 -0.52 -1.18
CA GLU A 17 10.99 0.27 -2.14
C GLU A 17 10.08 -0.59 -3.02
N LEU A 18 10.58 -1.73 -3.49
CA LEU A 18 9.78 -2.69 -4.26
C LEU A 18 8.61 -3.23 -3.45
N LYS A 19 8.85 -3.63 -2.19
CA LYS A 19 7.78 -4.08 -1.29
C LYS A 19 6.76 -2.98 -1.01
N LEU A 20 7.21 -1.74 -0.86
CA LEU A 20 6.33 -0.61 -0.59
C LEU A 20 5.41 -0.32 -1.79
N LYS A 21 5.95 -0.39 -3.02
CA LYS A 21 5.18 -0.29 -4.27
C LYS A 21 4.17 -1.43 -4.44
N GLU A 22 4.56 -2.66 -4.08
CA GLU A 22 3.66 -3.82 -4.08
C GLU A 22 2.49 -3.64 -3.09
N ILE A 23 2.78 -3.20 -1.86
CA ILE A 23 1.76 -2.92 -0.84
C ILE A 23 0.79 -1.84 -1.31
N VAL A 24 1.28 -0.75 -1.90
CA VAL A 24 0.43 0.32 -2.47
C VAL A 24 -0.50 -0.28 -3.52
N THR A 25 0.04 -1.00 -4.49
CA THR A 25 -0.74 -1.59 -5.59
C THR A 25 -1.82 -2.54 -5.08
N ASN A 26 -1.49 -3.40 -4.12
CA ASN A 26 -2.43 -4.34 -3.53
C ASN A 26 -3.53 -3.61 -2.74
N THR A 27 -3.17 -2.58 -1.98
CA THR A 27 -4.12 -1.76 -1.22
C THR A 27 -5.08 -1.01 -2.15
N GLU A 28 -4.59 -0.45 -3.26
CA GLU A 28 -5.42 0.21 -4.28
C GLU A 28 -6.41 -0.75 -4.93
N LYS A 29 -5.98 -1.98 -5.19
CA LYS A 29 -6.86 -3.04 -5.73
C LYS A 29 -7.99 -3.36 -4.75
N VAL A 30 -7.66 -3.60 -3.48
CA VAL A 30 -8.66 -3.91 -2.45
C VAL A 30 -9.64 -2.74 -2.24
N ALA A 31 -9.15 -1.51 -2.18
CA ALA A 31 -9.99 -0.32 -2.05
C ALA A 31 -10.99 -0.19 -3.21
N ARG A 32 -10.55 -0.49 -4.44
CA ARG A 32 -11.40 -0.50 -5.62
C ARG A 32 -12.48 -1.57 -5.55
N GLU A 33 -12.11 -2.80 -5.20
CA GLU A 33 -13.06 -3.91 -5.05
C GLU A 33 -14.13 -3.58 -3.99
N ILE A 34 -13.74 -2.96 -2.87
CA ILE A 34 -14.69 -2.51 -1.84
C ILE A 34 -15.65 -1.45 -2.39
N ARG A 35 -15.14 -0.44 -3.12
CA ARG A 35 -15.97 0.60 -3.74
C ARG A 35 -16.95 0.04 -4.76
N GLU A 36 -16.55 -0.97 -5.51
CA GLU A 36 -17.41 -1.67 -6.47
C GLU A 36 -18.49 -2.51 -5.76
N LEU A 37 -18.21 -3.05 -4.57
CA LEU A 37 -19.17 -3.85 -3.79
C LEU A 37 -20.24 -3.01 -3.07
N ILE A 38 -19.88 -1.83 -2.56
CA ILE A 38 -20.77 -0.96 -1.76
C ILE A 38 -22.16 -0.70 -2.40
N PRO A 39 -22.28 -0.42 -3.72
CA PRO A 39 -23.57 -0.21 -4.39
C PRO A 39 -24.46 -1.46 -4.45
N HIS A 40 -23.89 -2.66 -4.34
CA HIS A 40 -24.59 -3.93 -4.45
C HIS A 40 -25.05 -4.49 -3.10
N ILE A 41 -24.75 -3.79 -2.00
CA ILE A 41 -25.09 -4.22 -0.65
C ILE A 41 -26.34 -3.48 -0.18
N HIS A 42 -27.37 -4.26 0.16
CA HIS A 42 -28.65 -3.77 0.67
C HIS A 42 -28.69 -3.64 2.19
N ASP A 43 -27.77 -4.30 2.91
CA ASP A 43 -27.63 -4.17 4.35
C ASP A 43 -26.96 -2.82 4.67
N TYR A 44 -27.70 -1.95 5.38
CA TYR A 44 -27.25 -0.60 5.70
C TYR A 44 -26.00 -0.60 6.60
N ASP A 45 -25.96 -1.47 7.61
CA ASP A 45 -24.85 -1.51 8.57
C ASP A 45 -23.58 -2.02 7.90
N LEU A 46 -23.69 -3.04 7.06
CA LEU A 46 -22.59 -3.54 6.24
C LEU A 46 -22.11 -2.48 5.24
N GLN A 47 -23.03 -1.77 4.57
CA GLN A 47 -22.65 -0.68 3.67
C GLN A 47 -21.90 0.43 4.41
N ARG A 48 -22.36 0.79 5.62
CA ARG A 48 -21.72 1.79 6.48
C ARG A 48 -20.33 1.33 6.93
N LEU A 49 -20.18 0.07 7.32
CA LEU A 49 -18.89 -0.50 7.69
C LEU A 49 -17.91 -0.46 6.51
N LEU A 50 -18.35 -0.87 5.33
CA LEU A 50 -17.50 -0.88 4.13
C LEU A 50 -17.09 0.53 3.68
N LYS A 51 -17.99 1.52 3.79
CA LYS A 51 -17.64 2.93 3.57
C LYS A 51 -16.57 3.43 4.55
N LYS A 52 -16.62 2.98 5.80
CA LYS A 52 -15.56 3.30 6.78
C LYS A 52 -14.24 2.66 6.39
N VAL A 53 -14.25 1.38 6.01
CA VAL A 53 -13.04 0.67 5.56
C VAL A 53 -12.44 1.35 4.31
N ASP A 54 -13.26 1.78 3.35
CA ASP A 54 -12.78 2.52 2.17
C ASP A 54 -12.11 3.86 2.54
N ALA A 55 -12.65 4.58 3.53
CA ALA A 55 -12.02 5.79 4.05
C ALA A 55 -10.67 5.49 4.71
N ASP A 56 -10.62 4.50 5.61
CA ASP A 56 -9.40 4.08 6.31
C ASP A 56 -8.31 3.62 5.30
N LEU A 57 -8.70 2.93 4.22
CA LEU A 57 -7.80 2.52 3.14
C LEU A 57 -7.29 3.72 2.32
N SER A 58 -8.14 4.71 2.07
CA SER A 58 -7.75 5.92 1.33
C SER A 58 -6.72 6.74 2.10
N ASP A 59 -6.87 6.84 3.43
CA ASP A 59 -5.89 7.48 4.30
C ASP A 59 -4.57 6.71 4.31
N ALA A 60 -4.63 5.38 4.45
CA ALA A 60 -3.43 4.53 4.39
C ALA A 60 -2.69 4.65 3.05
N LEU A 61 -3.42 4.73 1.93
CA LEU A 61 -2.84 4.95 0.60
C LEU A 61 -2.15 6.32 0.49
N HIS A 62 -2.71 7.35 1.11
CA HIS A 62 -2.09 8.68 1.17
C HIS A 62 -0.75 8.64 1.91
N ASP A 63 -0.73 8.01 3.10
CA ASP A 63 0.47 7.87 3.90
C ASP A 63 1.55 7.05 3.19
N LEU A 64 1.16 5.95 2.53
CA LEU A 64 2.08 5.15 1.72
C LEU A 64 2.63 5.94 0.52
N ALA A 65 1.80 6.74 -0.15
CA ALA A 65 2.27 7.59 -1.25
C ALA A 65 3.29 8.64 -0.79
N ILE A 66 3.12 9.18 0.42
CA ILE A 66 4.13 10.05 1.05
C ILE A 66 5.42 9.27 1.32
N ALA A 67 5.31 8.07 1.89
CA ALA A 67 6.47 7.23 2.19
C ALA A 67 7.27 6.88 0.92
N VAL A 68 6.61 6.53 -0.19
CA VAL A 68 7.27 6.30 -1.50
C VAL A 68 8.02 7.56 -1.95
N ARG A 69 7.37 8.73 -1.93
CA ARG A 69 8.00 9.99 -2.36
C ARG A 69 9.21 10.36 -1.50
N LEU A 70 9.16 10.06 -0.21
CA LEU A 70 10.28 10.28 0.71
C LEU A 70 11.45 9.31 0.46
N SER A 71 11.17 8.06 0.09
CA SER A 71 12.22 7.11 -0.26
C SER A 71 12.94 7.53 -1.54
N GLU A 72 12.18 7.91 -2.57
CA GLU A 72 12.71 8.35 -3.87
C GLU A 72 13.54 9.64 -3.77
N LYS A 73 13.21 10.54 -2.82
CA LYS A 73 14.03 11.74 -2.54
C LYS A 73 15.32 11.45 -1.78
N LYS A 74 15.42 10.30 -1.11
CA LYS A 74 16.59 9.93 -0.31
C LYS A 74 17.62 9.14 -1.13
N THR A 75 17.18 8.54 -2.24
CA THR A 75 18.01 7.78 -3.19
C THR A 75 18.45 8.61 -4.41
N ALA A 76 17.92 9.83 -4.60
CA ALA A 76 18.30 10.79 -5.64
C ALA A 76 19.39 11.78 -5.16
#